data_AF-A0A9D9FYU3-F1
#
_entry.id   AF-A0A9D9FYU3-F1
#
_cell.length_a   1.000
_cell.length_b   1.000
_cell.length_c   1.000
_cell.angle_alpha   90.00
_cell.angle_beta   90.00
_cell.angle_gamma   90.00
#
_symmetry.space_group_name_H-M   'P 1'
#
loop_
_entity.id
_entity.type
_entity.pdbx_description
1 polymer ?
#
loop_
_entity_poly.entity_id
_entity_poly.type
_entity_poly.pdbx_seq_one_letter_code
_entity_poly.pdbx_strand_id
1 'polypeptide(L)'
;MSESTEFSRLQLRFLQVWHLAAMYDCIYILEFYCMDQFDHDRLTLLTDEERARVAEAAEADIYDEAIAQGYQPARTSHGVDPNGYLC
;
A
#
# COMPACT_ATOMS: atom_id res chain seq x y z
N MET A 1 11.04 22.21 20.27
CA MET A 1 11.75 21.95 19.00
C MET A 1 10.82 21.09 18.18
N SER A 2 10.16 21.63 17.15
CA SER A 2 9.42 20.77 16.22
C SER A 2 10.44 20.16 15.27
N GLU A 3 10.94 18.98 15.61
CA GLU A 3 11.63 18.16 14.62
C GLU A 3 10.62 17.90 13.50
N SER A 4 10.84 18.49 12.34
CA SER A 4 10.12 18.12 11.13
C SER A 4 10.56 16.69 10.78
N THR A 5 9.89 15.71 11.35
CA THR A 5 10.02 14.29 10.99
C THR A 5 9.40 14.11 9.61
N GLU A 6 10.13 14.53 8.58
CA GLU A 6 9.78 14.20 7.21
C GLU A 6 10.04 12.71 6.97
N PHE A 7 8.98 12.00 6.58
CA PHE A 7 9.10 10.60 6.19
C PHE A 7 9.89 10.47 4.89
N SER A 8 10.69 9.41 4.79
CA SER A 8 11.37 9.08 3.54
C SER A 8 10.37 8.66 2.47
N ARG A 9 10.75 8.75 1.19
CA ARG A 9 9.90 8.29 0.08
C ARG A 9 9.52 6.81 0.18
N LEU A 10 10.44 5.98 0.68
CA LEU A 10 10.20 4.54 0.87
C LEU A 10 9.14 4.31 1.96
N GLN A 11 9.27 5.03 3.09
CA GLN A 11 8.30 5.00 4.17
C GLN A 11 6.92 5.47 3.69
N LEU A 12 6.86 6.58 2.94
CA LEU A 12 5.61 7.09 2.38
C LEU A 12 4.97 6.09 1.40
N ARG A 13 5.76 5.43 0.55
CA ARG A 13 5.27 4.41 -0.39
C ARG A 13 4.62 3.26 0.35
N PHE A 14 5.30 2.71 1.35
CA PHE A 14 4.74 1.63 2.17
C PHE A 14 3.48 2.08 2.91
N LEU A 15 3.51 3.24 3.57
CA LEU A 15 2.38 3.76 4.32
C LEU A 15 1.15 4.01 3.44
N GLN A 16 1.35 4.45 2.20
CA GLN A 16 0.26 4.63 1.24
C GLN A 16 -0.42 3.30 0.90
N VAL A 17 0.35 2.26 0.58
CA VAL A 17 -0.20 0.94 0.25
C VAL A 17 -0.79 0.26 1.50
N TRP A 18 -0.15 0.39 2.66
CA TRP A 18 -0.71 -0.06 3.93
C TRP A 18 -2.06 0.58 4.21
N HIS A 19 -2.18 1.89 4.00
CA HIS A 19 -3.44 2.60 4.20
C HIS A 19 -4.54 2.07 3.27
N LEU A 20 -4.24 1.86 1.98
CA LEU A 20 -5.18 1.28 1.03
C LEU A 20 -5.59 -0.15 1.45
N ALA A 21 -4.62 -0.99 1.80
CA ALA A 21 -4.89 -2.35 2.30
C ALA A 21 -5.80 -2.32 3.53
N ALA A 22 -5.55 -1.42 4.48
CA ALA A 22 -6.40 -1.26 5.67
C ALA A 22 -7.81 -0.75 5.33
N MET A 23 -7.95 0.15 4.37
CA MET A 23 -9.25 0.67 3.91
C MET A 23 -10.12 -0.41 3.26
N TYR A 24 -9.50 -1.35 2.54
CA TYR A 24 -10.19 -2.43 1.83
C TYR A 24 -10.15 -3.78 2.58
N ASP A 25 -9.74 -3.80 3.85
CA ASP A 25 -9.59 -5.02 4.65
C ASP A 25 -8.70 -6.10 3.99
N CYS A 26 -7.66 -5.65 3.28
CA CYS A 26 -6.74 -6.43 2.47
C CYS A 26 -5.32 -6.52 3.07
N ILE A 27 -5.14 -6.26 4.38
CA ILE A 27 -3.81 -6.29 5.03
C ILE A 27 -3.13 -7.65 4.87
N TYR A 28 -3.91 -8.73 4.84
CA TYR A 28 -3.40 -10.10 4.67
C TYR A 28 -2.60 -10.28 3.37
N ILE A 29 -2.85 -9.47 2.33
CA ILE A 29 -2.07 -9.50 1.09
C ILE A 29 -0.64 -9.02 1.35
N LEU A 30 -0.45 -7.99 2.16
CA LEU A 30 0.88 -7.53 2.56
C LEU A 30 1.61 -8.58 3.39
N GLU A 31 0.91 -9.29 4.27
CA GLU A 31 1.48 -10.39 5.07
C GLU A 31 1.90 -11.57 4.18
N PHE A 32 1.10 -11.90 3.16
CA PHE A 32 1.43 -12.91 2.16
C PHE A 32 2.73 -12.57 1.43
N TYR A 33 2.86 -11.35 0.89
CA TYR A 33 4.07 -10.92 0.19
C TYR A 33 5.29 -10.80 1.12
N CYS A 34 5.08 -10.45 2.39
CA CYS A 34 6.13 -10.47 3.41
C CYS A 34 6.69 -11.89 3.58
N MET A 35 5.79 -12.87 3.71
CA MET A 35 6.17 -14.28 3.86
C MET A 35 6.84 -14.82 2.59
N ASP A 36 6.28 -14.55 1.40
CA ASP A 36 6.81 -15.01 0.12
C ASP A 36 8.22 -14.50 -0.17
N GLN A 37 8.51 -13.23 0.16
CA GLN A 37 9.80 -12.61 -0.16
C GLN A 37 10.87 -12.75 0.94
N PHE A 38 10.46 -12.84 2.22
CA PHE A 38 11.38 -12.71 3.37
C PHE A 38 11.24 -13.83 4.42
N ASP A 39 10.40 -14.83 4.17
CA ASP A 39 10.22 -16.02 5.03
C ASP A 39 9.75 -15.70 6.47
N HIS A 40 8.98 -14.61 6.63
CA HIS A 40 8.28 -14.31 7.88
C HIS A 40 7.04 -13.43 7.67
N ASP A 41 6.12 -13.42 8.63
CA ASP A 41 4.83 -12.70 8.55
C ASP A 41 4.87 -11.27 9.12
N ARG A 42 5.99 -10.83 9.70
CA ARG A 42 6.06 -9.55 10.42
C ARG A 42 6.61 -8.42 9.57
N LEU A 43 5.71 -7.62 9.00
CA LEU A 43 6.05 -6.39 8.27
C LEU A 43 6.86 -5.38 9.10
N THR A 44 6.78 -5.43 10.43
CA THR A 44 7.55 -4.57 11.34
C THR A 44 9.02 -4.97 11.51
N LEU A 45 9.40 -6.18 11.08
CA LEU A 45 10.79 -6.64 11.08
C LEU A 45 11.53 -6.23 9.79
N LEU A 46 10.80 -5.81 8.76
CA LEU A 46 11.36 -5.38 7.49
C LEU A 46 12.00 -3.99 7.58
N THR A 47 13.09 -3.83 6.85
CA THR A 47 13.70 -2.51 6.57
C THR A 47 12.75 -1.63 5.74
N ASP A 48 13.05 -0.34 5.62
CA ASP A 48 12.23 0.57 4.82
C ASP A 48 12.25 0.21 3.33
N GLU A 49 13.39 -0.27 2.84
CA GLU A 49 13.56 -0.77 1.47
C GLU A 49 12.72 -2.03 1.22
N GLU A 50 12.73 -2.98 2.16
CA GLU A 50 11.96 -4.22 2.05
C GLU A 50 10.45 -3.95 2.15
N ARG A 51 10.04 -3.07 3.06
CA ARG A 51 8.64 -2.60 3.15
C ARG A 51 8.17 -1.95 1.85
N ALA A 52 9.00 -1.10 1.25
CA ALA A 52 8.70 -0.50 -0.04
C ALA A 52 8.57 -1.55 -1.15
N ARG A 53 9.42 -2.59 -1.15
CA ARG A 53 9.33 -3.71 -2.10
C ARG A 53 8.06 -4.54 -1.92
N VAL A 54 7.67 -4.84 -0.69
CA VAL A 54 6.40 -5.53 -0.40
C VAL A 54 5.23 -4.68 -0.90
N ALA A 55 5.22 -3.38 -0.60
CA ALA A 55 4.18 -2.48 -1.06
C ALA A 55 4.08 -2.40 -2.58
N GLU A 56 5.22 -2.35 -3.29
CA GLU A 56 5.24 -2.36 -4.75
C GLU A 56 4.70 -3.66 -5.34
N ALA A 57 5.04 -4.80 -4.74
CA ALA A 57 4.55 -6.11 -5.21
C ALA A 57 3.06 -6.32 -4.93
N ALA A 58 2.56 -5.86 -3.78
CA ALA A 58 1.20 -6.11 -3.32
C ALA A 58 0.16 -5.13 -3.87
N GLU A 59 0.56 -3.95 -4.37
CA GLU A 59 -0.37 -2.87 -4.69
C GLU A 59 -1.44 -3.28 -5.71
N ALA A 60 -1.05 -3.96 -6.79
CA ALA A 60 -1.99 -4.40 -7.83
C ALA A 60 -3.02 -5.40 -7.27
N ASP A 61 -2.56 -6.38 -6.51
CA ASP A 61 -3.41 -7.41 -5.91
C ASP A 61 -4.38 -6.82 -4.88
N ILE A 62 -3.96 -5.82 -4.11
CA ILE A 62 -4.85 -5.07 -3.20
C ILE A 62 -5.97 -4.38 -3.99
N TYR A 63 -5.65 -3.77 -5.14
CA TYR A 63 -6.67 -3.14 -5.96
C TYR A 63 -7.63 -4.15 -6.60
N ASP A 64 -7.10 -5.26 -7.12
CA ASP A 64 -7.91 -6.30 -7.73
C ASP A 64 -8.85 -6.96 -6.70
N GLU A 65 -8.36 -7.24 -5.50
CA GLU A 65 -9.17 -7.75 -4.40
C GLU A 65 -10.24 -6.74 -3.95
N ALA A 66 -9.87 -5.47 -3.80
CA ALA A 66 -10.83 -4.42 -3.48
C ALA A 66 -11.95 -4.33 -4.54
N ILE A 67 -11.62 -4.40 -5.82
CA ILE A 67 -12.61 -4.43 -6.91
C ILE A 67 -13.49 -5.68 -6.82
N ALA A 68 -12.91 -6.85 -6.55
CA ALA A 68 -13.65 -8.11 -6.40
C ALA A 68 -14.65 -8.05 -5.23
N GLN A 69 -14.31 -7.32 -4.17
CA GLN A 69 -15.19 -7.05 -3.03
C GLN A 69 -16.23 -5.94 -3.28
N GLY A 70 -16.21 -5.31 -4.45
CA GLY A 70 -17.17 -4.29 -4.86
C GLY A 70 -16.79 -2.86 -4.48
N TYR A 71 -15.57 -2.63 -4.00
CA TYR A 71 -15.04 -1.28 -3.87
C TYR A 71 -14.81 -0.67 -5.26
N GLN A 72 -14.87 0.66 -5.34
CA GLN A 72 -14.39 1.42 -6.50
C GLN A 72 -13.17 2.20 -6.05
N PRO A 73 -11.97 1.58 -6.10
CA PRO A 73 -10.76 2.28 -5.72
C PRO A 73 -10.58 3.50 -6.60
N ALA A 74 -10.41 4.68 -5.98
CA ALA A 74 -9.93 5.83 -6.72
C ALA A 74 -8.55 5.44 -7.24
N ARG A 75 -8.43 5.26 -8.56
CA ARG A 75 -7.13 4.99 -9.20
C ARG A 75 -6.19 6.09 -8.74
N THR A 76 -5.25 5.78 -7.84
CA THR A 76 -4.31 6.78 -7.34
C THR A 76 -3.61 7.40 -8.54
N SER A 77 -3.77 8.71 -8.66
CA SER A 77 -3.51 9.52 -9.83
C SER A 77 -2.06 9.44 -10.30
N HIS A 78 -1.75 8.44 -11.12
CA HIS A 78 -0.75 8.53 -12.18
C HIS A 78 -1.45 8.25 -13.52
N GLY A 79 -2.33 9.17 -13.93
CA GLY A 79 -2.79 9.25 -15.31
C GLY A 79 -4.31 9.36 -15.51
N VAL A 80 -4.75 10.62 -15.61
CA VAL A 80 -5.93 11.12 -16.35
C VAL A 80 -7.32 10.74 -15.83
N ASP A 81 -7.97 11.72 -15.22
CA ASP A 81 -9.43 11.82 -15.09
C ASP A 81 -9.94 12.92 -16.03
N PRO A 82 -10.86 12.66 -16.99
CA PRO A 82 -11.51 13.72 -17.76
C PRO A 82 -12.65 14.42 -17.01
N ASN A 83 -13.18 13.86 -15.92
CA ASN A 83 -14.48 14.25 -15.38
C ASN A 83 -14.49 14.45 -13.86
N GLY A 84 -13.39 14.93 -13.29
CA GLY A 84 -13.18 15.14 -11.85
C GLY A 84 -14.40 15.59 -11.04
N TYR A 85 -15.10 14.62 -10.46
CA TYR A 85 -16.07 14.82 -9.41
C TYR A 85 -15.77 13.83 -8.28
N LEU A 86 -15.24 14.38 -7.19
CA LEU A 86 -15.33 13.78 -5.86
C LEU A 86 -16.69 14.19 -5.29
N CYS A 87 -17.49 13.21 -4.86
CA CYS A 87 -18.54 13.41 -3.86
C CYS A 87 -18.02 12.94 -2.51
#